data_AF-A0AAE0NR67-F1
#
_entry.id   AF-A0AAE0NR67-F1
#
_cell.length_a   1.000
_cell.length_b   1.000
_cell.length_c   1.000
_cell.angle_alpha   90.00
_cell.angle_beta   90.00
_cell.angle_gamma   90.00
#
_symmetry.space_group_name_H-M   'P 1'
#
loop_
_entity.id
_entity.type
_entity.pdbx_description
1 polymer ?
#
loop_
_entity_poly.entity_id
_entity_poly.type
_entity_poly.pdbx_seq_one_letter_code
_entity_poly.pdbx_strand_id
1 'polypeptide(L)'
;MVGREQVERFCSLTERAGLESVRIGDEVWVLASASVPCVLRPSGEKQYRLWALERQARGEEIDEYMEPAIDLSIPERARLAEILCHQPKDLSDEQMFQRRIEAIDLYMALRGFIKPEVEFELASDPLSDPFPLLMNENQCPECFGDELLTLGERAFRYSLPTKRNDHFDDHHLEAKERAEQLGQLIICKHEKCKDVKLYTVDHFRNHVESVHTIALRTSDQVQQRRARKLKLRRSRNSG
;
A
#
# COMPACT_ATOMS: atom_id res chain seq x y z
N MET A 1 49.06 0.27 5.40
CA MET A 1 48.80 0.59 6.81
C MET A 1 48.54 2.08 6.91
N VAL A 2 47.27 2.49 6.91
CA VAL A 2 46.87 3.90 7.08
C VAL A 2 46.58 4.11 8.56
N GLY A 3 47.23 5.11 9.17
CA GLY A 3 47.28 5.32 10.63
C GLY A 3 45.95 5.76 11.24
N ARG A 4 45.73 5.32 12.49
CA ARG A 4 44.54 5.57 13.34
C ARG A 4 44.06 7.03 13.36
N GLU A 5 44.94 8.01 13.21
CA GLU A 5 44.56 9.43 13.19
C GLU A 5 43.72 9.84 11.96
N GLN A 6 43.80 9.14 10.83
CA GLN A 6 42.95 9.44 9.67
C GLN A 6 41.52 8.92 9.83
N VAL A 7 41.31 7.90 10.67
CA VAL A 7 39.99 7.31 10.93
C VAL A 7 39.15 8.22 11.84
N GLU A 8 39.76 8.82 12.87
CA GLU A 8 39.06 9.75 13.78
C GLU A 8 38.63 11.06 13.11
N ARG A 9 39.40 11.54 12.13
CA ARG A 9 39.03 12.71 11.31
C ARG A 9 37.86 12.43 10.36
N PHE A 10 37.67 11.17 9.96
CA PHE A 10 36.55 10.75 9.11
C PHE A 10 35.25 10.61 9.93
N CYS A 11 35.33 10.06 11.15
CA CYS A 11 34.17 9.93 12.04
C CYS A 11 33.60 11.29 12.50
N SER A 12 34.45 12.29 12.73
CA SER A 12 34.00 13.63 13.14
C SER A 12 33.34 14.43 11.99
N LEU A 13 33.58 14.07 10.73
CA LEU A 13 32.88 14.64 9.57
C LEU A 13 31.51 14.00 9.33
N THR A 14 31.34 12.70 9.65
CA THR A 14 30.06 11.98 9.46
C THR A 14 28.97 12.39 10.45
N GLU A 15 29.31 12.78 11.69
CA GLU A 15 28.32 13.23 12.68
C GLU A 15 27.70 14.60 12.33
N ARG A 16 28.43 15.48 11.64
CA ARG A 16 27.87 16.75 11.13
C ARG A 16 26.92 16.59 9.95
N ALA A 17 26.96 15.44 9.27
CA ALA A 17 26.15 15.16 8.07
C ALA A 17 24.87 14.34 8.35
N GLY A 18 24.62 13.93 9.60
CA GLY A 18 23.41 13.19 9.97
C GLY A 18 23.29 11.81 9.32
N LEU A 19 24.41 11.16 8.99
CA LEU A 19 24.43 9.83 8.39
C LEU A 19 24.55 8.77 9.49
N GLU A 20 23.61 7.82 9.53
CA GLU A 20 23.69 6.66 10.41
C GLU A 20 24.79 5.70 9.91
N SER A 21 25.70 5.34 10.81
CA SER A 21 26.71 4.30 10.55
C SER A 21 26.30 3.02 11.27
N VAL A 22 26.45 1.89 10.59
CA VAL A 22 26.24 0.56 11.16
C VAL A 22 27.59 -0.15 11.19
N ARG A 23 27.97 -0.67 12.36
CA ARG A 23 29.17 -1.52 12.48
C ARG A 23 28.79 -2.97 12.27
N ILE A 24 29.51 -3.65 11.38
CA ILE A 24 29.46 -5.10 11.24
C ILE A 24 30.91 -5.60 11.33
N GLY A 25 31.27 -6.21 12.46
CA GLY A 25 32.66 -6.58 12.76
C GLY A 25 33.58 -5.37 12.93
N ASP A 26 34.82 -5.48 12.46
CA ASP A 26 35.83 -4.40 12.49
C ASP A 26 35.67 -3.39 11.34
N GLU A 27 34.63 -3.54 10.52
CA GLU A 27 34.35 -2.67 9.37
C GLU A 27 33.19 -1.71 9.67
N VAL A 28 33.41 -0.42 9.38
CA VAL A 28 32.41 0.65 9.53
C VAL A 28 31.79 0.92 8.16
N TRP A 29 30.49 0.67 8.05
CA TRP A 29 29.71 0.94 6.84
C TRP A 29 28.87 2.21 7.03
N VAL A 30 29.03 3.19 6.14
CA VAL A 30 28.22 4.43 6.12
C VAL A 30 27.12 4.26 5.07
N LEU A 31 25.85 4.29 5.50
CA LEU A 31 24.72 4.30 4.59
C LEU A 31 24.58 5.72 4.01
N ALA A 32 25.09 5.92 2.81
CA ALA A 32 24.84 7.14 2.04
C ALA A 32 23.34 7.19 1.68
N SER A 33 22.59 8.05 2.37
CA SER A 33 21.23 8.42 1.98
C SER A 33 21.28 9.18 0.66
N ALA A 34 20.97 8.48 -0.43
CA ALA A 34 20.81 9.06 -1.75
C ALA A 34 19.56 9.95 -1.77
N SER A 35 19.70 11.21 -1.35
CA SER A 35 18.89 12.30 -1.87
C SER A 35 19.29 12.46 -3.34
N VAL A 36 18.53 11.81 -4.23
CA VAL A 36 18.71 11.94 -5.67
C VAL A 36 18.26 13.35 -6.06
N PRO A 37 19.13 14.23 -6.55
CA PRO A 37 18.69 15.46 -7.16
C PRO A 37 17.94 15.11 -8.45
N CYS A 38 16.77 15.72 -8.65
CA CYS A 38 16.01 15.66 -9.88
C CYS A 38 16.86 16.21 -11.05
N VAL A 39 17.65 15.33 -11.66
CA VAL A 39 18.17 15.52 -13.00
C VAL A 39 17.09 14.99 -13.93
N LEU A 40 16.52 15.89 -14.74
CA LEU A 40 15.63 15.54 -15.85
C LEU A 40 16.23 14.35 -16.61
N ARG A 41 15.61 13.17 -16.47
CA ARG A 41 16.03 11.95 -17.15
C ARG A 41 15.95 12.21 -18.66
N PRO A 42 17.05 12.14 -19.41
CA PRO A 42 16.97 12.13 -20.85
C PRO A 42 16.22 10.86 -21.28
N SER A 43 15.39 10.97 -22.32
CA SER A 43 14.74 9.82 -23.00
C SER A 43 15.71 8.63 -23.12
N GLY A 44 15.21 7.40 -22.89
CA GLY A 44 16.02 6.17 -22.81
C GLY A 44 17.01 5.95 -23.96
N GLU A 45 16.76 6.52 -25.14
CA GLU A 45 17.68 6.51 -26.28
C GLU A 45 19.01 7.24 -26.02
N LYS A 46 19.01 8.31 -25.22
CA LYS A 46 20.21 9.11 -24.94
C LYS A 46 21.13 8.43 -23.91
N GLN A 47 20.55 7.68 -22.97
CA GLN A 47 21.31 6.93 -21.97
C GLN A 47 22.03 5.73 -22.60
N TYR A 48 21.40 5.05 -23.56
CA TYR A 48 22.02 3.94 -24.29
C TYR A 48 23.19 4.40 -25.18
N ARG A 49 23.07 5.56 -25.84
CA ARG A 49 24.13 6.12 -26.70
C ARG A 49 25.40 6.50 -25.93
N LEU A 50 25.26 7.08 -24.72
CA LEU A 50 26.41 7.46 -23.91
C LEU A 50 27.14 6.23 -23.36
N TRP A 51 26.39 5.23 -22.89
CA TRP A 51 26.94 3.96 -22.41
C TRP A 51 27.64 3.15 -23.52
N ALA A 52 27.12 3.17 -24.75
CA ALA A 52 27.74 2.53 -25.90
C ALA A 52 29.08 3.20 -26.31
N LEU A 53 29.17 4.53 -26.27
CA LEU A 53 30.40 5.27 -26.55
C LEU A 53 31.47 5.03 -25.47
N GLU A 54 31.08 4.95 -24.20
CA GLU A 54 31.99 4.66 -23.09
C GLU A 54 32.56 3.24 -23.14
N ARG A 55 31.77 2.24 -23.57
CA ARG A 55 32.25 0.85 -23.79
C ARG A 55 33.19 0.77 -24.99
N GLN A 56 32.86 1.44 -26.10
CA GLN A 56 33.71 1.49 -27.28
C GLN A 56 35.07 2.15 -26.97
N ALA A 57 35.09 3.19 -26.13
CA ALA A 57 36.33 3.84 -25.68
C ALA A 57 37.22 2.92 -24.83
N ARG A 58 36.65 1.89 -24.17
CA ARG A 58 37.39 0.87 -23.43
C ARG A 58 37.81 -0.34 -24.28
N GLY A 59 37.47 -0.34 -25.58
CA GLY A 59 37.74 -1.45 -26.49
C GLY A 59 36.91 -2.71 -26.18
N GLU A 60 35.82 -2.57 -25.43
CA GLU A 60 34.90 -3.67 -25.14
C GLU A 60 33.99 -3.89 -26.36
N GLU A 61 33.92 -5.13 -26.83
CA GLU A 61 32.98 -5.52 -27.88
C GLU A 61 31.55 -5.25 -27.39
N ILE A 62 30.76 -4.55 -28.22
CA ILE A 62 29.34 -4.33 -27.95
C ILE A 62 28.65 -5.58 -28.44
N ASP A 63 28.31 -6.47 -27.51
CA ASP A 63 27.44 -7.59 -27.81
C ASP A 63 26.17 -7.04 -28.47
N GLU A 64 25.91 -7.49 -29.70
CA GLU A 64 24.69 -7.13 -30.40
C GLU A 64 23.51 -7.60 -29.56
N TYR A 65 22.65 -6.68 -29.14
CA TYR A 65 21.52 -6.99 -28.27
C TYR A 65 20.60 -7.98 -29.00
N MET A 66 20.67 -9.25 -28.60
CA MET A 66 19.66 -10.23 -28.98
C MET A 66 18.48 -10.10 -28.04
N GLU A 67 17.33 -9.74 -28.59
CA GLU A 67 16.07 -9.72 -27.83
C GLU A 67 15.79 -11.14 -27.32
N PRO A 68 15.66 -11.35 -26.00
CA PRO A 68 15.45 -12.68 -25.46
C PRO A 68 14.11 -13.23 -25.91
N ALA A 69 14.08 -14.48 -26.38
CA ALA A 69 12.84 -15.17 -26.68
C ALA A 69 11.99 -15.28 -25.40
N ILE A 70 10.84 -14.60 -25.40
CA ILE A 70 9.89 -14.64 -24.29
C ILE A 70 9.05 -15.92 -24.43
N ASP A 71 9.53 -17.02 -23.84
CA ASP A 71 8.77 -18.27 -23.73
C ASP A 71 7.95 -18.25 -22.42
N LEU A 72 6.68 -17.88 -22.54
CA LEU A 72 5.77 -17.81 -21.39
C LEU A 72 4.86 -19.03 -21.40
N SER A 73 5.02 -19.89 -20.39
CA SER A 73 4.21 -21.10 -20.18
C SER A 73 2.73 -20.83 -19.84
N ILE A 74 2.39 -19.57 -19.55
CA ILE A 74 1.04 -19.14 -19.20
C ILE A 74 0.45 -18.37 -20.40
N PRO A 75 -0.58 -18.90 -21.07
CA PRO A 75 -1.08 -18.34 -22.34
C PRO A 75 -1.59 -16.91 -22.19
N GLU A 76 -2.15 -16.56 -21.04
CA GLU A 76 -2.63 -15.20 -20.76
C GLU A 76 -1.47 -14.20 -20.65
N ARG A 77 -0.31 -14.62 -20.14
CA ARG A 77 0.90 -13.76 -20.12
C ARG A 77 1.50 -13.60 -21.51
N ALA A 78 1.51 -14.68 -22.30
CA ALA A 78 1.98 -14.64 -23.68
C ALA A 78 1.13 -13.65 -24.51
N ARG A 79 -0.20 -13.75 -24.40
CA ARG A 79 -1.11 -12.86 -25.11
C ARG A 79 -1.01 -11.40 -24.64
N LEU A 80 -0.86 -11.18 -23.33
CA LEU A 80 -0.67 -9.84 -22.80
C LEU A 80 0.65 -9.22 -23.28
N ALA A 81 1.72 -10.01 -23.39
CA ALA A 81 2.99 -9.57 -23.95
C ALA A 81 2.86 -9.15 -25.43
N GLU A 82 2.11 -9.91 -26.25
CA GLU A 82 1.82 -9.50 -27.64
C GLU A 82 1.15 -8.13 -27.70
N ILE A 83 0.14 -7.89 -26.84
CA ILE A 83 -0.60 -6.62 -26.86
C ILE A 83 0.27 -5.44 -26.38
N LEU A 84 1.07 -5.65 -25.33
CA LEU A 84 1.86 -4.56 -24.72
C LEU A 84 3.18 -4.29 -25.43
N CYS A 85 3.84 -5.34 -25.94
CA CYS A 85 5.18 -5.24 -26.52
C CYS A 85 5.14 -5.19 -28.05
N HIS A 86 4.14 -5.77 -28.71
CA HIS A 86 4.06 -5.88 -30.16
C HIS A 86 2.79 -5.27 -30.73
N GLN A 87 2.61 -3.95 -30.56
CA GLN A 87 1.48 -3.22 -31.12
C GLN A 87 1.68 -2.94 -32.63
N PRO A 88 0.78 -3.43 -33.52
CA PRO A 88 0.80 -3.07 -34.94
C PRO A 88 0.59 -1.56 -35.16
N LYS A 89 1.27 -1.02 -36.19
CA LYS A 89 1.30 0.43 -36.47
C LYS A 89 0.05 0.95 -37.20
N ASP A 90 -0.74 0.06 -37.76
CA ASP A 90 -1.85 0.32 -38.69
C ASP A 90 -3.22 0.04 -38.06
N LEU A 91 -3.35 0.19 -36.74
CA LEU A 91 -4.60 -0.04 -36.04
C LEU A 91 -5.57 1.13 -36.17
N SER A 92 -6.84 0.80 -36.42
CA SER A 92 -7.93 1.76 -36.23
C SER A 92 -8.18 2.02 -34.74
N ASP A 93 -8.84 3.13 -34.43
CA ASP A 93 -9.21 3.48 -33.04
C ASP A 93 -10.03 2.38 -32.36
N GLU A 94 -10.96 1.76 -33.10
CA GLU A 94 -11.78 0.65 -32.61
C GLU A 94 -10.92 -0.57 -32.25
N GLN A 95 -9.94 -0.91 -33.08
CA GLN A 95 -9.05 -2.03 -32.83
C GLN A 95 -8.10 -1.76 -31.66
N MET A 96 -7.66 -0.51 -31.48
CA MET A 96 -6.89 -0.09 -30.30
C MET A 96 -7.74 -0.19 -29.03
N PHE A 97 -8.99 0.23 -29.09
CA PHE A 97 -9.91 0.14 -27.96
C PHE A 97 -10.17 -1.31 -27.56
N GLN A 98 -10.47 -2.18 -28.53
CA GLN A 98 -10.69 -3.60 -28.29
C GLN A 98 -9.47 -4.28 -27.66
N ARG A 99 -8.26 -3.95 -28.12
CA ARG A 99 -7.02 -4.48 -27.53
C ARG A 99 -6.77 -4.00 -26.11
N ARG A 100 -7.19 -2.79 -25.75
CA ARG A 100 -7.09 -2.30 -24.35
C ARG A 100 -8.06 -3.04 -23.44
N ILE A 101 -9.28 -3.32 -23.91
CA ILE A 101 -10.24 -4.18 -23.19
C ILE A 101 -9.63 -5.56 -22.97
N GLU A 102 -9.12 -6.18 -24.04
CA GLU A 102 -8.49 -7.50 -23.99
C GLU A 102 -7.30 -7.54 -23.01
N ALA A 103 -6.45 -6.51 -23.00
CA ALA A 103 -5.35 -6.40 -22.04
C ALA A 103 -5.83 -6.32 -20.57
N ILE A 104 -6.92 -5.59 -20.31
CA ILE A 104 -7.52 -5.51 -18.97
C ILE A 104 -8.07 -6.87 -18.55
N ASP A 105 -8.82 -7.54 -19.44
CA ASP A 105 -9.38 -8.87 -19.17
C ASP A 105 -8.29 -9.91 -18.88
N LEU A 106 -7.21 -9.92 -19.67
CA LEU A 106 -6.05 -10.79 -19.44
C LEU A 106 -5.34 -10.47 -18.13
N TYR A 107 -5.22 -9.18 -17.78
CA TYR A 107 -4.64 -8.77 -16.50
C TYR A 107 -5.50 -9.22 -15.30
N MET A 108 -6.82 -9.16 -15.44
CA MET A 108 -7.76 -9.67 -14.43
C MET A 108 -7.67 -11.20 -14.30
N ALA A 109 -7.67 -11.92 -15.41
CA ALA A 109 -7.54 -13.38 -15.45
C ALA A 109 -6.24 -13.86 -14.78
N LEU A 110 -5.11 -13.21 -15.08
CA LEU A 110 -3.80 -13.52 -14.47
C LEU A 110 -3.73 -13.31 -12.95
N ARG A 111 -4.59 -12.44 -12.42
CA ARG A 111 -4.69 -12.19 -10.98
C ARG A 111 -5.70 -13.09 -10.28
N GLY A 112 -6.32 -14.04 -11.00
CA GLY A 112 -7.38 -14.90 -10.47
C GLY A 112 -8.72 -14.19 -10.33
N PHE A 113 -8.85 -12.98 -10.88
CA PHE A 113 -10.16 -12.36 -11.09
C PHE A 113 -10.72 -12.92 -12.40
N ILE A 114 -11.13 -14.20 -12.36
CA ILE A 114 -12.10 -14.71 -13.34
C ILE A 114 -13.23 -13.68 -13.32
N LYS A 115 -13.54 -13.13 -14.49
CA LYS A 115 -14.70 -12.25 -14.70
C LYS A 115 -15.85 -12.86 -13.91
N PRO A 116 -16.42 -12.18 -12.90
CA PRO A 116 -17.76 -12.55 -12.49
C PRO A 116 -18.60 -12.20 -13.72
N GLU A 117 -18.78 -13.19 -14.60
CA GLU A 117 -20.10 -13.34 -15.18
C GLU A 117 -21.01 -13.30 -13.97
N VAL A 118 -21.77 -12.21 -13.87
CA VAL A 118 -22.71 -12.00 -12.77
C VAL A 118 -23.84 -13.00 -13.00
N GLU A 119 -23.53 -14.29 -12.88
CA GLU A 119 -24.44 -15.25 -12.32
C GLU A 119 -24.50 -14.89 -10.85
N PHE A 120 -25.56 -14.16 -10.54
CA PHE A 120 -26.06 -14.02 -9.18
C PHE A 120 -26.51 -15.42 -8.73
N GLU A 121 -25.57 -16.33 -8.54
CA GLU A 121 -25.79 -17.48 -7.68
C GLU A 121 -25.86 -16.91 -6.27
N LEU A 122 -27.08 -16.49 -5.94
CA LEU A 122 -27.62 -16.57 -4.59
C LEU A 122 -27.42 -18.01 -4.11
N ALA A 123 -26.21 -18.33 -3.67
CA ALA A 123 -26.04 -19.14 -2.47
C ALA A 123 -26.42 -18.27 -1.27
N SER A 124 -27.65 -17.76 -1.27
CA SER A 124 -28.35 -17.47 -0.03
C SER A 124 -28.63 -18.84 0.57
N ASP A 125 -27.70 -19.32 1.38
CA ASP A 125 -28.15 -20.03 2.57
C ASP A 125 -29.14 -19.07 3.25
N PRO A 126 -30.45 -19.40 3.34
CA PRO A 126 -31.46 -18.53 3.93
C PRO A 126 -31.26 -18.29 5.45
N LEU A 127 -30.13 -18.73 5.99
CA LEU A 127 -29.73 -18.70 7.39
C LEU A 127 -28.42 -17.96 7.66
N SER A 128 -27.70 -17.48 6.63
CA SER A 128 -26.52 -16.64 6.87
C SER A 128 -26.99 -15.24 7.28
N ASP A 129 -27.05 -15.04 8.59
CA ASP A 129 -27.27 -13.74 9.23
C ASP A 129 -26.49 -12.64 8.47
N PRO A 130 -27.18 -11.65 7.88
CA PRO A 130 -26.53 -10.57 7.12
C PRO A 130 -25.55 -9.75 7.96
N PHE A 131 -25.73 -9.74 9.29
CA PHE A 131 -24.92 -9.00 10.25
C PHE A 131 -24.43 -9.91 11.38
N PRO A 132 -23.51 -10.85 11.09
CA PRO A 132 -22.95 -11.72 12.10
C PRO A 132 -22.20 -10.90 13.15
N LEU A 133 -22.32 -11.32 14.41
CA LEU A 133 -21.55 -10.71 15.52
C LEU A 133 -20.06 -10.78 15.24
N LEU A 134 -19.60 -11.93 14.73
CA LEU A 134 -18.23 -12.14 14.35
C LEU A 134 -17.99 -11.52 12.98
N MET A 135 -17.20 -10.45 12.97
CA MET A 135 -16.89 -9.70 11.77
C MET A 135 -15.60 -10.19 11.13
N ASN A 136 -15.41 -9.92 9.85
CA ASN A 136 -14.11 -10.14 9.22
C ASN A 136 -13.11 -9.06 9.70
N GLU A 137 -11.87 -9.44 10.00
CA GLU A 137 -10.81 -8.53 10.50
C GLU A 137 -10.57 -7.27 9.63
N ASN A 138 -10.92 -7.34 8.34
CA ASN A 138 -10.77 -6.25 7.38
C ASN A 138 -12.02 -5.38 7.21
N GLN A 139 -13.09 -5.62 7.96
CA GLN A 139 -14.29 -4.78 7.95
C GLN A 139 -14.18 -3.68 9.03
N CYS A 140 -14.78 -2.53 8.76
CA CYS A 140 -14.86 -1.45 9.74
C CYS A 140 -16.08 -1.67 10.66
N PRO A 141 -15.90 -1.77 11.98
CA PRO A 141 -16.99 -2.04 12.93
C PRO A 141 -18.07 -0.95 12.93
N GLU A 142 -17.67 0.30 12.69
CA GLU A 142 -18.62 1.42 12.66
C GLU A 142 -19.42 1.45 11.35
N CYS A 143 -18.78 1.25 10.19
CA CYS A 143 -19.46 1.22 8.89
C CYS A 143 -20.37 0.00 8.75
N PHE A 144 -19.95 -1.15 9.28
CA PHE A 144 -20.73 -2.38 9.20
C PHE A 144 -22.07 -2.26 9.93
N GLY A 145 -22.08 -1.56 11.07
CA GLY A 145 -23.30 -1.24 11.81
C GLY A 145 -24.08 -0.03 11.30
N ASP A 146 -23.61 0.69 10.29
CA ASP A 146 -24.26 1.92 9.86
C ASP A 146 -25.45 1.63 8.93
N GLU A 147 -26.66 1.75 9.47
CA GLU A 147 -27.92 1.51 8.75
C GLU A 147 -28.15 2.51 7.59
N LEU A 148 -27.44 3.65 7.58
CA LEU A 148 -27.55 4.64 6.51
C LEU A 148 -26.76 4.26 5.25
N LEU A 149 -25.89 3.24 5.33
CA LEU A 149 -25.09 2.75 4.22
C LEU A 149 -25.76 1.57 3.52
N THR A 150 -25.48 1.40 2.23
CA THR A 150 -25.93 0.22 1.48
C THR A 150 -25.26 -1.06 2.01
N LEU A 151 -25.86 -2.23 1.79
CA LEU A 151 -25.27 -3.51 2.24
C LEU A 151 -23.83 -3.72 1.75
N GLY A 152 -23.53 -3.32 0.50
CA GLY A 152 -22.19 -3.42 -0.06
C GLY A 152 -21.18 -2.51 0.65
N GLU A 153 -21.58 -1.29 1.00
CA GLU A 153 -20.73 -0.33 1.73
C GLU A 153 -20.51 -0.77 3.19
N ARG A 154 -21.56 -1.31 3.83
CA ARG A 154 -21.47 -1.87 5.18
C ARG A 154 -20.53 -3.06 5.24
N ALA A 155 -20.67 -3.99 4.29
CA ALA A 155 -19.87 -5.20 4.21
C ALA A 155 -18.49 -4.99 3.56
N PHE A 156 -18.14 -3.76 3.17
CA PHE A 156 -16.88 -3.44 2.50
C PHE A 156 -15.67 -3.96 3.29
N ARG A 157 -14.76 -4.62 2.57
CA ARG A 157 -13.53 -5.19 3.14
C ARG A 157 -12.34 -4.39 2.64
N TYR A 158 -11.57 -3.85 3.57
CA TYR A 158 -10.29 -3.25 3.25
C TYR A 158 -9.29 -4.32 2.82
N SER A 159 -8.26 -3.92 2.08
CA SER A 159 -7.20 -4.84 1.70
C SER A 159 -6.34 -5.30 2.88
N LEU A 160 -6.26 -4.50 3.95
CA LEU A 160 -5.42 -4.75 5.12
C LEU A 160 -6.05 -4.20 6.40
N PRO A 161 -5.80 -4.83 7.59
CA PRO A 161 -6.28 -4.31 8.86
C PRO A 161 -5.72 -2.93 9.19
N THR A 162 -4.50 -2.63 8.74
CA THR A 162 -3.87 -1.32 8.92
C THR A 162 -4.60 -0.20 8.17
N LYS A 163 -5.12 -0.51 6.97
CA LYS A 163 -5.93 0.42 6.17
C LYS A 163 -7.31 0.63 6.79
N ARG A 164 -7.93 -0.44 7.28
CA ARG A 164 -9.18 -0.35 8.06
C ARG A 164 -9.01 0.48 9.32
N ASN A 165 -7.91 0.30 10.05
CA ASN A 165 -7.58 1.13 11.22
C ASN A 165 -7.29 2.58 10.86
N ASP A 166 -6.63 2.86 9.74
CA ASP A 166 -6.48 4.24 9.24
C ASP A 166 -7.82 4.91 8.96
N HIS A 167 -8.73 4.19 8.30
CA HIS A 167 -10.08 4.66 8.05
C HIS A 167 -10.84 4.92 9.36
N PHE A 168 -10.81 3.97 10.31
CA PHE A 168 -11.47 4.15 11.61
C PHE A 168 -10.93 5.37 12.37
N ASP A 169 -9.62 5.51 12.47
CA ASP A 169 -8.97 6.63 13.17
C ASP A 169 -9.29 7.99 12.53
N ASP A 170 -9.40 8.04 11.21
CA ASP A 170 -9.58 9.29 10.46
C ASP A 170 -11.06 9.70 10.35
N HIS A 171 -12.02 8.76 10.42
CA HIS A 171 -13.44 9.05 10.19
C HIS A 171 -14.36 8.85 11.41
N HIS A 172 -14.05 7.90 12.30
CA HIS A 172 -14.96 7.47 13.36
C HIS A 172 -14.45 7.80 14.76
N LEU A 173 -13.14 7.79 14.96
CA LEU A 173 -12.53 7.95 16.28
C LEU A 173 -12.82 9.31 16.92
N GLU A 174 -12.76 10.40 16.16
CA GLU A 174 -12.98 11.76 16.71
C GLU A 174 -14.38 11.92 17.32
N ALA A 175 -15.41 11.35 16.69
CA ALA A 175 -16.77 11.39 17.21
C ALA A 175 -16.88 10.66 18.56
N LYS A 176 -16.19 9.52 18.70
CA LYS A 176 -16.17 8.71 19.93
C LYS A 176 -15.39 9.39 21.05
N GLU A 177 -14.23 9.98 20.74
CA GLU A 177 -13.44 10.78 21.69
C GLU A 177 -14.24 12.00 22.18
N ARG A 178 -15.01 12.66 21.31
CA ARG A 178 -15.91 13.75 21.72
C ARG A 178 -17.03 13.27 22.64
N ALA A 179 -17.64 12.12 22.34
CA ALA A 179 -18.67 11.54 23.21
C ALA A 179 -18.12 11.27 24.61
N GLU A 180 -16.93 10.67 24.71
CA GLU A 180 -16.24 10.44 25.98
C GLU A 180 -15.96 11.75 26.74
N GLN A 181 -15.45 12.78 26.06
CA GLN A 181 -15.19 14.09 26.66
C GLN A 181 -16.44 14.77 27.21
N LEU A 182 -17.59 14.57 26.56
CA LEU A 182 -18.89 15.09 27.00
C LEU A 182 -19.55 14.20 28.07
N GLY A 183 -18.91 13.11 28.48
CA GLY A 183 -19.49 12.13 29.40
C GLY A 183 -20.69 11.36 28.81
N GLN A 184 -20.82 11.35 27.48
CA GLN A 184 -21.86 10.61 26.77
C GLN A 184 -21.46 9.15 26.60
N LEU A 185 -22.47 8.27 26.58
CA LEU A 185 -22.25 6.87 26.26
C LEU A 185 -21.81 6.73 24.80
N ILE A 186 -20.72 5.99 24.60
CA ILE A 186 -20.32 5.50 23.29
C ILE A 186 -21.21 4.31 22.93
N ILE A 187 -21.79 4.36 21.74
CA ILE A 187 -22.70 3.33 21.24
C ILE A 187 -21.97 2.48 20.20
N CYS A 188 -22.12 1.16 20.27
CA CYS A 188 -21.77 0.27 19.16
C CYS A 188 -22.93 0.22 18.17
N LYS A 189 -22.68 0.53 16.89
CA LYS A 189 -23.72 0.55 15.86
C LYS A 189 -24.19 -0.84 15.42
N HIS A 190 -23.56 -1.92 15.91
CA HIS A 190 -23.97 -3.27 15.55
C HIS A 190 -25.37 -3.59 16.10
N GLU A 191 -26.24 -4.21 15.28
CA GLU A 191 -27.66 -4.40 15.61
C GLU A 191 -27.88 -5.15 16.93
N LYS A 192 -27.01 -6.11 17.22
CA LYS A 192 -27.07 -6.95 18.43
C LYS A 192 -26.37 -6.35 19.65
N CYS A 193 -25.79 -5.16 19.53
CA CYS A 193 -25.03 -4.48 20.59
C CYS A 193 -25.74 -3.22 21.12
N LYS A 194 -27.03 -3.00 20.77
CA LYS A 194 -27.80 -1.78 21.09
C LYS A 194 -27.84 -1.45 22.58
N ASP A 195 -27.81 -2.45 23.45
CA ASP A 195 -27.93 -2.27 24.90
C ASP A 195 -26.58 -2.15 25.64
N VAL A 196 -25.45 -2.22 24.92
CA VAL A 196 -24.12 -2.19 25.53
C VAL A 196 -23.76 -0.75 25.90
N LYS A 197 -23.50 -0.50 27.19
CA LYS A 197 -23.09 0.80 27.70
C LYS A 197 -21.58 0.93 27.74
N LEU A 198 -21.01 1.73 26.85
CA LEU A 198 -19.56 1.95 26.77
C LEU A 198 -19.26 3.39 27.17
N TYR A 199 -18.47 3.56 28.22
CA TYR A 199 -18.18 4.89 28.81
C TYR A 199 -16.94 5.56 28.23
N THR A 200 -15.95 4.76 27.82
CA THR A 200 -14.66 5.23 27.34
C THR A 200 -14.38 4.65 25.95
N VAL A 201 -13.52 5.31 25.18
CA VAL A 201 -13.12 4.76 23.87
C VAL A 201 -12.43 3.42 24.03
N ASP A 202 -11.67 3.22 25.12
CA ASP A 202 -11.04 1.92 25.41
C ASP A 202 -12.06 0.82 25.75
N HIS A 203 -13.17 1.13 26.42
CA HIS A 203 -14.27 0.17 26.58
C HIS A 203 -14.84 -0.24 25.23
N PHE A 204 -14.99 0.70 24.29
CA PHE A 204 -15.43 0.39 22.94
C PHE A 204 -14.41 -0.47 22.18
N ARG A 205 -13.11 -0.18 22.28
CA ARG A 205 -12.06 -1.01 21.66
C ARG A 205 -12.11 -2.46 22.18
N ASN A 206 -12.19 -2.62 23.50
CA ASN A 206 -12.26 -3.94 24.12
C ASN A 206 -13.55 -4.69 23.74
N HIS A 207 -14.68 -4.00 23.67
CA HIS A 207 -15.94 -4.57 23.20
C HIS A 207 -15.81 -5.07 21.76
N VAL A 208 -15.27 -4.24 20.87
CA VAL A 208 -15.11 -4.59 19.45
C VAL A 208 -14.12 -5.73 19.24
N GLU A 209 -13.06 -5.80 20.03
CA GLU A 209 -12.11 -6.91 19.99
C GLU A 209 -12.72 -8.22 20.52
N SER A 210 -13.43 -8.18 21.65
CA SER A 210 -13.99 -9.39 22.28
C SER A 210 -15.26 -9.92 21.62
N VAL A 211 -16.15 -9.03 21.16
CA VAL A 211 -17.45 -9.39 20.58
C VAL A 211 -17.36 -9.53 19.07
N HIS A 212 -16.61 -8.64 18.41
CA HIS A 212 -16.53 -8.60 16.94
C HIS A 212 -15.22 -9.17 16.38
N THR A 213 -14.25 -9.54 17.22
CA THR A 213 -12.91 -10.04 16.83
C THR A 213 -12.06 -9.04 16.05
N ILE A 214 -12.38 -7.75 16.20
CA ILE A 214 -11.73 -6.66 15.47
C ILE A 214 -10.77 -5.91 16.40
N ALA A 215 -9.46 -6.08 16.21
CA ALA A 215 -8.47 -5.30 16.94
C ALA A 215 -8.36 -3.87 16.36
N LEU A 216 -8.74 -2.86 17.14
CA LEU A 216 -8.52 -1.44 16.84
C LEU A 216 -7.20 -0.96 17.47
N ARG A 217 -6.63 0.14 16.96
CA ARG A 217 -5.42 0.72 17.56
C ARG A 217 -5.68 1.22 18.97
N THR A 218 -4.73 1.00 19.87
CA THR A 218 -4.77 1.54 21.24
C THR A 218 -4.64 3.06 21.23
N SER A 219 -5.06 3.71 22.32
CA SER A 219 -4.88 5.15 22.53
C SER A 219 -3.44 5.61 22.24
N ASP A 220 -2.45 4.87 22.74
CA ASP A 220 -1.02 5.18 22.52
C ASP A 220 -0.62 5.09 21.05
N GLN A 221 -1.05 4.04 20.35
CA GLN A 221 -0.77 3.87 18.92
C GLN A 221 -1.37 5.00 18.08
N VAL A 222 -2.58 5.44 18.42
CA VAL A 222 -3.23 6.59 17.78
C VAL A 222 -2.41 7.86 18.01
N GLN A 223 -1.97 8.12 19.24
CA GLN A 223 -1.16 9.31 19.55
C GLN A 223 0.18 9.29 18.81
N GLN A 224 0.86 8.13 18.75
CA GLN A 224 2.08 7.97 17.96
C GLN A 224 1.84 8.25 16.47
N ARG A 225 0.73 7.76 15.90
CA ARG A 225 0.33 8.03 14.50
C ARG A 225 0.08 9.51 14.26
N ARG A 226 -0.67 10.18 15.13
CA ARG A 226 -0.94 11.63 15.06
C ARG A 226 0.37 12.42 15.11
N ALA A 227 1.27 12.09 16.03
CA ALA A 227 2.60 12.71 16.13
C ALA A 227 3.44 12.52 14.86
N ARG A 228 3.46 11.32 14.28
CA ARG A 228 4.14 11.04 13.00
C ARG A 228 3.55 11.88 11.86
N LYS A 229 2.21 11.95 11.73
CA LYS A 229 1.53 12.78 10.72
C LYS A 229 1.93 14.27 10.87
N LEU A 230 1.98 14.79 12.09
CA LEU A 230 2.39 16.18 12.35
C LEU A 230 3.86 16.44 11.98
N LYS A 231 4.78 15.53 12.32
CA LYS A 231 6.19 15.65 11.92
C LYS A 231 6.34 15.70 10.40
N LEU A 232 5.68 14.79 9.68
CA LEU A 232 5.70 14.77 8.21
C LEU A 232 5.13 16.04 7.57
N ARG A 233 4.05 16.59 8.15
CA ARG A 233 3.48 17.87 7.69
C ARG A 233 4.44 19.04 7.88
N ARG A 234 5.13 19.10 9.02
CA ARG A 234 6.15 20.14 9.28
C ARG A 234 7.30 20.05 8.29
N SER A 235 7.84 18.85 8.05
CA SER A 235 8.93 18.65 7.09
C SER A 235 8.55 19.06 5.66
N ARG A 236 7.29 18.90 5.25
CA ARG A 236 6.80 19.33 3.93
C ARG A 236 6.57 20.83 3.80
N ASN A 237 6.30 21.54 4.90
CA ASN A 237 6.06 22.98 4.89
C ASN A 237 7.36 23.79 5.08
N SER A 238 8.48 23.14 5.40
CA SER A 238 9.78 23.78 5.65
C SER A 238 10.81 23.60 4.53
N GLY A 239 10.45 22.91 3.45
CA GLY A 239 11.26 22.77 2.23
C GLY A 239 10.56 23.43 1.05
#